data_AF-X1DF33-F1
#
_entry.id   AF-X1DF33-F1
#
_cell.length_a   1.000
_cell.length_b   1.000
_cell.length_c   1.000
_cell.angle_alpha   90.00
_cell.angle_beta   90.00
_cell.angle_gamma   90.00
#
_symmetry.space_group_name_H-M   'P 1'
#
loop_
_entity.id
_entity.type
_entity.pdbx_description
1 polymer ?
#
loop_
_entity_poly.entity_id
_entity_poly.type
_entity_poly.pdbx_seq_one_letter_code
_entity_poly.pdbx_strand_id
1 'polypeptide(L)'
;MDNIPHTFQSYINKITRKAGYLDKYGGSVIVTLITLMIFFIIFSYFQVMNKIKPIKADWVNQRCNPEVMPFAGLINPPPGESALEFTASNFNYCIQTILSNIIGFFLQPIYYALDLITELWTELLKAMNMIRNIVAYVRTRFQGIISDIFAKIFNILIPVQVITIKLKDVLAKSVGVLTTSLYTVMTYYLSLKSFLGAFLEILTLALVLLAAA
;
A
#
# COMPACT_ATOMS: atom_id res chain seq x y z
N MET A 1 64.09 44.20 -11.73
CA MET A 1 65.07 43.93 -10.67
C MET A 1 65.03 45.10 -9.71
N ASP A 2 64.94 44.75 -8.43
CA ASP A 2 65.30 45.52 -7.24
C ASP A 2 64.62 46.86 -7.00
N ASN A 3 63.57 46.79 -6.18
CA ASN A 3 63.37 47.83 -5.18
C ASN A 3 62.98 47.13 -3.87
N ILE A 4 63.93 46.35 -3.36
CA ILE A 4 63.90 45.87 -1.98
C ILE A 4 64.19 47.11 -1.12
N PRO A 5 63.27 47.52 -0.25
CA PRO A 5 63.45 48.71 0.57
C PRO A 5 64.69 48.55 1.47
N HIS A 6 65.75 49.28 1.16
CA HIS A 6 67.03 49.20 1.89
C HIS A 6 66.98 49.87 3.28
N THR A 7 65.86 50.49 3.64
CA THR A 7 65.65 51.17 4.92
C THR A 7 64.30 50.76 5.52
N PHE A 8 64.24 50.58 6.84
CA PHE A 8 63.00 50.26 7.57
C PHE A 8 61.85 51.23 7.21
N GLN A 9 62.18 52.51 7.02
CA GLN A 9 61.27 53.57 6.57
C GLN A 9 60.57 53.26 5.24
N SER A 10 61.29 52.71 4.25
CA SER A 10 60.74 52.44 2.92
C SER A 10 59.88 51.17 2.89
N TYR A 11 60.14 50.21 3.78
CA TYR A 11 59.27 49.05 4.00
C TYR A 11 57.94 49.45 4.65
N ILE A 12 58.00 50.28 5.70
CA ILE A 12 56.80 50.83 6.36
C ILE A 12 55.96 51.65 5.38
N ASN A 13 56.58 52.53 4.58
CA ASN A 13 55.89 53.33 3.56
C ASN A 13 55.19 52.47 2.48
N LYS A 14 55.76 51.31 2.12
CA LYS A 14 55.16 50.40 1.14
C LYS A 14 53.93 49.66 1.70
N ILE A 15 53.97 49.29 2.99
CA ILE A 15 52.85 48.67 3.69
C ILE A 15 51.72 49.68 3.93
N THR A 16 52.05 50.89 4.39
CA THR A 16 51.06 51.96 4.59
C THR A 16 50.45 52.46 3.29
N ARG A 17 51.14 52.38 2.14
CA ARG A 17 50.55 52.67 0.80
C ARG A 17 49.51 51.66 0.34
N LYS A 18 49.48 50.45 0.90
CA LYS A 18 48.51 49.39 0.56
C LYS A 18 47.35 49.28 1.57
N ALA A 19 47.42 49.98 2.70
CA ALA A 19 46.36 50.00 3.71
C ALA A 19 45.11 50.69 3.18
N GLY A 20 43.98 50.00 3.21
CA GLY A 20 42.68 50.55 2.80
C GLY A 20 42.13 51.56 3.80
N TYR A 21 41.01 52.21 3.46
CA TYR A 21 40.35 53.17 4.36
C TYR A 21 39.99 52.56 5.72
N LEU A 22 39.54 51.31 5.76
CA LEU A 22 39.20 50.59 6.99
C LEU A 22 40.43 50.16 7.80
N ASP A 23 41.59 49.95 7.17
CA ASP A 23 42.83 49.62 7.91
C ASP A 23 43.39 50.84 8.65
N LYS A 24 43.14 52.04 8.11
CA LYS A 24 43.60 53.31 8.68
C LYS A 24 42.58 53.95 9.63
N TYR A 25 41.28 53.82 9.34
CA TYR A 25 40.19 54.47 10.08
C TYR A 25 39.19 53.48 10.70
N GLY A 26 39.46 52.18 10.69
CA GLY A 26 38.54 51.16 11.21
C GLY A 26 38.10 51.41 12.64
N GLY A 27 39.02 51.88 13.51
CA GLY A 27 38.68 52.30 14.87
C GLY A 27 37.66 53.44 14.89
N SER A 28 37.87 54.50 14.11
CA SER A 28 36.94 55.62 14.00
C SER A 28 35.58 55.20 13.42
N VAL A 29 35.57 54.29 12.43
CA VAL A 29 34.34 53.76 11.83
C VAL A 29 33.55 52.94 12.84
N ILE A 30 34.21 52.04 13.59
CA ILE A 30 33.57 51.24 14.64
C ILE A 30 33.01 52.13 15.74
N VAL A 31 33.80 53.11 16.23
CA VAL A 31 33.34 54.04 17.26
C VAL A 31 32.11 54.82 16.77
N THR A 32 32.15 55.34 15.54
CA THR A 32 31.00 56.07 14.95
C THR A 32 29.77 55.16 14.85
N LEU A 33 29.93 53.92 14.40
CA LEU A 33 28.84 52.95 14.29
C LEU A 33 28.23 52.62 15.65
N ILE A 34 29.06 52.41 16.67
CA ILE A 34 28.60 52.16 18.05
C ILE A 34 27.86 53.40 18.59
N THR A 35 28.39 54.60 18.38
CA THR A 35 27.72 55.84 18.81
C THR A 35 26.35 56.00 18.16
N LEU A 36 26.23 55.74 16.86
CA LEU A 36 24.95 55.77 16.15
C LEU A 36 23.98 54.69 16.65
N MET A 37 24.48 53.48 16.92
CA MET A 37 23.68 52.38 17.45
C MET A 37 23.14 52.69 18.85
N ILE A 38 23.97 53.26 19.74
CA ILE A 38 23.56 53.67 21.07
C ILE A 38 22.49 54.76 20.99
N PHE A 39 22.69 55.76 20.12
CA PHE A 39 21.69 56.82 19.90
C PHE A 39 20.35 56.24 19.41
N PHE A 40 20.40 55.29 18.48
CA PHE A 40 19.22 54.58 17.98
C PHE A 40 18.49 53.80 19.07
N ILE A 41 19.21 53.04 19.90
CA ILE A 41 18.63 52.28 21.02
C ILE A 41 17.95 53.21 22.03
N ILE A 42 18.62 54.30 22.41
CA ILE A 42 18.09 55.28 23.37
C ILE A 42 16.83 55.95 22.81
N PHE A 43 16.87 56.38 21.54
CA PHE A 43 15.70 56.99 20.89
C PHE A 43 14.52 56.01 20.80
N SER A 44 14.78 54.77 20.37
CA SER A 44 13.77 53.72 20.29
C SER A 44 13.17 53.39 21.65
N TYR A 45 13.99 53.36 22.71
CA TYR A 45 13.53 53.13 24.07
C TYR A 45 12.49 54.18 24.51
N PHE A 46 12.79 55.47 24.32
CA PHE A 46 11.87 56.54 24.69
C PHE A 46 10.57 56.52 23.87
N GLN A 47 10.66 56.21 22.57
CA GLN A 47 9.48 56.08 21.70
C GLN A 47 8.52 54.98 22.19
N VAL A 48 9.07 53.81 22.54
CA VAL A 48 8.29 52.66 22.99
C VAL A 48 7.71 52.90 24.38
N MET A 49 8.51 53.45 25.31
CA MET A 49 8.06 53.70 26.68
C MET A 49 6.93 54.74 26.74
N ASN A 50 6.95 55.75 25.85
CA ASN A 50 5.86 56.72 25.72
C ASN A 50 4.53 56.08 25.26
N LYS A 51 4.59 54.96 24.55
CA LYS A 51 3.43 54.22 24.02
C LYS A 51 3.15 52.92 24.80
N ILE A 52 3.65 52.79 26.02
CA ILE A 52 3.56 51.51 26.75
C ILE A 52 2.12 51.06 27.03
N LYS A 53 1.19 51.99 27.29
CA LYS A 53 -0.23 51.67 27.56
C LYS A 53 -0.92 50.99 26.38
N PRO A 54 -0.93 51.57 25.16
CA PRO A 54 -1.53 50.91 24.00
C PRO A 54 -0.78 49.62 23.61
N ILE A 55 0.55 49.57 23.77
CA ILE A 55 1.32 48.35 23.46
C ILE A 55 0.96 47.19 24.40
N LYS A 56 0.76 47.46 25.70
CA LYS A 56 0.32 46.44 26.66
C LYS A 56 -1.10 45.95 26.38
N ALA A 57 -1.99 46.86 25.99
CA ALA A 57 -3.37 46.51 25.67
C ALA A 57 -3.46 45.54 24.47
N ASP A 58 -2.54 45.67 23.50
CA ASP A 58 -2.48 44.85 22.28
C ASP A 58 -1.18 44.03 22.20
N TRP A 59 -0.76 43.44 23.32
CA TRP A 59 0.54 42.77 23.42
C TRP A 59 0.71 41.63 22.41
N VAL A 60 -0.35 40.86 22.13
CA VAL A 60 -0.29 39.68 21.25
C VAL A 60 0.15 40.05 19.84
N ASN A 61 -0.31 41.19 19.33
CA ASN A 61 0.03 41.69 18.00
C ASN A 61 1.32 42.52 18.01
N GLN A 62 1.63 43.21 19.11
CA GLN A 62 2.81 44.10 19.19
C GLN A 62 4.10 43.39 19.61
N ARG A 63 4.04 42.22 20.25
CA ARG A 63 5.23 41.51 20.76
C ARG A 63 6.25 41.12 19.69
N CYS A 64 5.82 40.96 18.44
CA CYS A 64 6.70 40.65 17.31
C CYS A 64 7.03 41.86 16.43
N ASN A 65 6.58 43.07 16.83
CA ASN A 65 6.97 44.31 16.15
C ASN A 65 8.47 44.60 16.42
N PRO A 66 9.31 44.83 15.40
CA PRO A 66 10.74 45.10 15.57
C PRO A 66 11.06 46.28 16.50
N GLU A 67 10.18 47.28 16.60
CA GLU A 67 10.36 48.42 17.50
C GLU A 67 10.17 48.03 18.97
N VAL A 68 9.31 47.04 19.24
CA VAL A 68 8.86 46.64 20.59
C VAL A 68 9.68 45.47 21.13
N MET A 69 10.08 44.56 20.24
CA MET A 69 10.72 43.29 20.56
C MET A 69 11.98 43.42 21.45
N PRO A 70 12.92 44.37 21.22
CA PRO A 70 14.11 44.51 22.07
C PRO A 70 13.81 44.91 23.53
N PHE A 71 12.60 45.39 23.79
CA PHE A 71 12.16 45.90 25.09
C PHE A 71 11.05 45.04 25.71
N ALA A 72 10.77 43.85 25.14
CA ALA A 72 9.64 43.01 25.52
C ALA A 72 9.56 42.70 27.03
N GLY A 73 10.70 42.37 27.65
CA GLY A 73 10.76 42.10 29.09
C GLY A 73 10.72 43.32 30.00
N LEU A 74 10.88 44.53 29.46
CA LEU A 74 10.59 45.77 30.20
C LEU A 74 9.11 46.14 30.11
N ILE A 75 8.42 45.69 29.06
CA ILE A 75 7.01 45.97 28.82
C ILE A 75 6.15 45.00 29.61
N ASN A 76 6.21 43.70 29.30
CA ASN A 76 5.30 42.70 29.85
C ASN A 76 6.05 41.49 30.45
N PRO A 77 6.88 41.68 31.50
CA PRO A 77 7.59 40.57 32.13
C PRO A 77 6.62 39.60 32.82
N PRO A 78 6.76 38.29 32.60
CA PRO A 78 6.01 37.29 33.35
C PRO A 78 6.55 37.17 34.79
N PRO A 79 5.73 36.68 35.73
CA PRO A 79 6.17 36.47 37.10
C PRO A 79 7.27 35.39 37.15
N GLY A 80 8.45 35.74 37.66
CA GLY A 80 9.55 34.80 37.90
C GLY A 80 10.66 34.77 36.84
N GLU A 81 10.56 35.53 35.74
CA GLU A 81 11.63 35.66 34.75
C GLU A 81 12.28 37.04 34.79
N SER A 82 13.57 37.12 34.45
CA SER A 82 14.23 38.41 34.23
C SER A 82 13.80 39.05 32.90
N ALA A 83 13.89 40.38 32.82
CA ALA A 83 13.53 41.11 31.61
C ALA A 83 14.33 40.68 30.37
N LEU A 84 15.59 40.27 30.54
CA LEU A 84 16.42 39.79 29.43
C LEU A 84 16.01 38.39 28.98
N GLU A 85 15.69 37.49 29.91
CA GLU A 85 15.23 36.13 29.60
C GLU A 85 13.92 36.16 28.80
N PHE A 86 12.95 36.95 29.25
CA PHE A 86 11.68 37.08 28.53
C PHE A 86 11.86 37.71 27.15
N THR A 87 12.74 38.73 27.04
CA THR A 87 13.04 39.36 25.75
C THR A 87 13.65 38.36 24.77
N ALA A 88 14.60 37.55 25.23
CA ALA A 88 15.23 36.51 24.42
C ALA A 88 14.23 35.40 24.03
N SER A 89 13.37 34.97 24.96
CA SER A 89 12.32 33.98 24.70
C SER A 89 11.31 34.49 23.65
N ASN A 90 10.84 35.73 23.81
CA ASN A 90 9.92 36.36 22.87
C ASN A 90 10.54 36.59 21.48
N PHE A 91 11.82 36.98 21.41
CA PHE A 91 12.57 37.07 20.16
C PHE A 91 12.61 35.72 19.44
N ASN A 92 12.98 34.65 20.14
CA ASN A 92 13.02 33.30 19.56
C ASN A 92 11.65 32.86 19.06
N TYR A 93 10.60 33.09 19.82
CA TYR A 93 9.24 32.78 19.41
C TYR A 93 8.83 33.49 18.11
N CYS A 94 9.07 34.80 18.02
CA CYS A 94 8.71 35.59 16.85
C CYS A 94 9.51 35.19 15.62
N ILE A 95 10.83 34.97 15.78
CA ILE A 95 11.69 34.51 14.69
C ILE A 95 11.27 33.13 14.20
N GLN A 96 11.02 32.17 15.11
CA GLN A 96 10.56 30.83 14.72
C GLN A 96 9.22 30.87 13.99
N THR A 97 8.29 31.73 14.42
CA THR A 97 6.98 31.89 13.77
C THR A 97 7.13 32.46 12.36
N ILE A 98 7.94 33.51 12.18
CA ILE A 98 8.21 34.10 10.86
C ILE A 98 8.90 33.08 9.95
N LEU A 99 9.90 32.37 10.47
CA LEU A 99 10.62 31.35 9.72
C LEU A 99 9.72 30.18 9.33
N SER A 100 8.78 29.75 10.18
CA SER A 100 7.81 28.70 9.84
C SER A 100 6.95 29.06 8.64
N ASN A 101 6.47 30.32 8.56
CA ASN A 101 5.71 30.81 7.42
C ASN A 101 6.56 30.86 6.14
N ILE A 102 7.81 31.30 6.25
CA ILE A 102 8.75 31.36 5.12
C ILE A 102 9.06 29.95 4.62
N ILE A 103 9.36 29.02 5.53
CA ILE A 103 9.61 27.61 5.22
C ILE A 103 8.39 27.01 4.52
N GLY A 104 7.16 27.34 4.92
CA GLY A 104 5.95 26.92 4.22
C GLY A 104 5.93 27.32 2.73
N PHE A 105 6.29 28.57 2.41
CA PHE A 105 6.40 29.03 1.02
C PHE A 105 7.55 28.35 0.27
N PHE A 106 8.71 28.19 0.90
CA PHE A 106 9.86 27.51 0.30
C PHE A 106 9.62 26.01 0.05
N LEU A 107 8.81 25.35 0.88
CA LEU A 107 8.47 23.94 0.73
C LEU A 107 7.28 23.71 -0.22
N GLN A 108 6.54 24.75 -0.61
CA GLN A 108 5.40 24.63 -1.53
C GLN A 108 5.76 23.90 -2.85
N PRO A 109 6.89 24.18 -3.52
CA PRO A 109 7.29 23.43 -4.71
C PRO A 109 7.59 21.94 -4.42
N ILE A 110 8.10 21.64 -3.22
CA ILE A 110 8.37 20.27 -2.78
C ILE A 110 7.05 19.53 -2.56
N TYR A 111 6.07 20.16 -1.90
CA TYR A 111 4.74 19.56 -1.73
C TYR A 111 4.05 19.31 -3.06
N TYR A 112 4.16 20.23 -4.02
CA TYR A 112 3.64 20.02 -5.37
C TYR A 112 4.31 18.84 -6.08
N ALA A 113 5.64 18.72 -5.98
CA ALA A 113 6.36 17.58 -6.55
C ALA A 113 5.93 16.25 -5.90
N LEU A 114 5.71 16.23 -4.58
CA LEU A 114 5.21 15.06 -3.87
C LEU A 114 3.79 14.68 -4.32
N ASP A 115 2.91 15.66 -4.52
CA ASP A 115 1.55 15.43 -5.01
C ASP A 115 1.56 14.77 -6.40
N LEU A 116 2.35 15.31 -7.33
CA LEU A 116 2.56 14.71 -8.66
C LEU A 116 3.09 13.28 -8.59
N ILE A 117 4.01 13.00 -7.68
CA ILE A 117 4.53 11.64 -7.46
C ILE A 117 3.40 10.73 -6.96
N THR A 118 2.59 11.18 -6.00
CA THR A 118 1.48 10.37 -5.48
C THR A 118 0.42 10.11 -6.54
N GLU A 119 0.09 11.09 -7.37
CA GLU A 119 -0.85 10.93 -8.48
C GLU A 119 -0.34 9.87 -9.47
N LEU A 120 0.94 9.95 -9.85
CA LEU A 120 1.61 8.93 -10.68
C LEU A 120 1.49 7.52 -10.09
N TRP A 121 1.72 7.36 -8.79
CA TRP A 121 1.56 6.07 -8.12
C TRP A 121 0.12 5.57 -8.13
N THR A 122 -0.86 6.47 -7.93
CA THR A 122 -2.28 6.07 -7.98
C THR A 122 -2.70 5.59 -9.37
N GLU A 123 -2.25 6.25 -10.43
CA GLU A 123 -2.52 5.83 -11.81
C GLU A 123 -1.83 4.50 -12.14
N LEU A 124 -0.60 4.28 -11.66
CA LEU A 124 0.08 3.00 -11.81
C LEU A 124 -0.69 1.85 -11.13
N LEU A 125 -1.20 2.09 -9.91
CA LEU A 125 -2.02 1.10 -9.20
C LEU A 125 -3.34 0.80 -9.92
N LYS A 126 -4.00 1.82 -10.50
CA LYS A 126 -5.20 1.63 -11.33
C LYS A 126 -4.89 0.76 -12.54
N ALA A 127 -3.80 1.04 -13.25
CA ALA A 127 -3.37 0.25 -14.41
C ALA A 127 -3.10 -1.21 -14.03
N MET A 128 -2.40 -1.46 -12.91
CA MET A 128 -2.16 -2.81 -12.40
C MET A 128 -3.46 -3.57 -12.07
N ASN A 129 -4.41 -2.90 -11.43
CA ASN A 129 -5.71 -3.53 -11.14
C ASN A 129 -6.52 -3.80 -12.40
N MET A 130 -6.43 -2.94 -13.42
CA MET A 130 -7.05 -3.21 -14.72
C MET A 130 -6.46 -4.46 -15.38
N ILE A 131 -5.14 -4.63 -15.34
CA ILE A 131 -4.48 -5.85 -15.84
C ILE A 131 -4.99 -7.09 -15.08
N ARG A 132 -5.08 -7.03 -13.74
CA ARG A 132 -5.63 -8.12 -12.93
C ARG A 132 -7.06 -8.47 -13.34
N ASN A 133 -7.90 -7.48 -13.59
CA ASN A 133 -9.27 -7.68 -14.02
C ASN A 133 -9.35 -8.34 -15.40
N ILE A 134 -8.49 -7.94 -16.35
CA ILE A 134 -8.41 -8.57 -17.68
C ILE A 134 -7.99 -10.04 -17.53
N VAL A 135 -6.97 -10.33 -16.72
CA VAL A 135 -6.51 -11.70 -16.46
C VAL A 135 -7.62 -12.54 -15.82
N ALA A 136 -8.34 -11.98 -14.84
CA ALA A 136 -9.48 -12.65 -14.20
C ALA A 136 -10.59 -12.93 -15.23
N TYR A 137 -10.93 -11.94 -16.05
CA TYR A 137 -11.93 -12.09 -17.11
C TYR A 137 -11.55 -13.21 -18.09
N VAL A 138 -10.33 -13.20 -18.62
CA VAL A 138 -9.83 -14.24 -19.53
C VAL A 138 -9.89 -15.61 -18.87
N ARG A 139 -9.46 -15.73 -17.61
CA ARG A 139 -9.53 -16.99 -16.86
C ARG A 139 -10.96 -17.50 -16.72
N THR A 140 -11.91 -16.65 -16.34
CA THR A 140 -13.31 -17.04 -16.16
C THR A 140 -13.95 -17.43 -17.50
N ARG A 141 -13.66 -16.70 -18.58
CA ARG A 141 -14.14 -17.05 -19.93
C ARG A 141 -13.57 -18.39 -20.39
N PHE A 142 -12.28 -18.64 -20.13
CA PHE A 142 -11.64 -19.90 -20.47
C PHE A 142 -12.22 -21.08 -19.66
N GLN A 143 -12.47 -20.90 -18.36
CA GLN A 143 -13.15 -21.89 -17.54
C GLN A 143 -14.57 -22.19 -18.05
N GLY A 144 -15.31 -21.17 -18.49
CA GLY A 144 -16.62 -21.34 -19.11
C GLY A 144 -16.54 -22.22 -20.37
N ILE A 145 -15.59 -21.93 -21.27
CA ILE A 145 -15.38 -22.72 -22.49
C ILE A 145 -15.07 -24.19 -22.15
N ILE A 146 -14.16 -24.44 -21.20
CA ILE A 146 -13.83 -25.79 -20.76
C ILE A 146 -15.07 -26.50 -20.22
N SER A 147 -15.84 -25.85 -19.34
CA SER A 147 -17.07 -26.41 -18.78
C SER A 147 -18.07 -26.77 -19.86
N ASP A 148 -18.26 -25.92 -20.86
CA ASP A 148 -19.19 -26.16 -21.98
C ASP A 148 -18.75 -27.36 -22.84
N ILE A 149 -17.45 -27.51 -23.08
CA ILE A 149 -16.89 -28.67 -23.79
C ILE A 149 -17.15 -29.96 -22.99
N PHE A 150 -16.82 -29.97 -21.70
CA PHE A 150 -17.06 -31.14 -20.84
C PHE A 150 -18.55 -31.47 -20.71
N ALA A 151 -19.42 -30.47 -20.60
CA ALA A 151 -20.86 -30.66 -20.57
C ALA A 151 -21.37 -31.35 -21.85
N LYS A 152 -20.89 -30.92 -23.03
CA LYS A 152 -21.23 -31.58 -24.29
C LYS A 152 -20.72 -33.02 -24.37
N ILE A 153 -19.48 -33.25 -23.91
CA ILE A 153 -18.90 -34.61 -23.86
C ILE A 153 -19.76 -35.50 -22.96
N PHE A 154 -20.10 -35.06 -21.76
CA PHE A 154 -20.90 -35.86 -20.83
C PHE A 154 -22.33 -36.10 -21.32
N ASN A 155 -22.95 -35.11 -21.96
CA ASN A 155 -24.28 -35.28 -22.56
C ASN A 155 -24.31 -36.36 -23.65
N ILE A 156 -23.18 -36.63 -24.31
CA ILE A 156 -23.06 -37.72 -25.29
C ILE A 156 -22.62 -39.03 -24.62
N LEU A 157 -21.66 -38.97 -23.71
CA LEU A 157 -21.07 -40.14 -23.08
C LEU A 157 -22.05 -40.89 -22.17
N ILE A 158 -22.88 -40.17 -21.40
CA ILE A 158 -23.83 -40.77 -20.46
C ILE A 158 -24.83 -41.70 -21.18
N PRO A 159 -25.55 -41.27 -22.24
CA PRO A 159 -26.42 -42.15 -23.00
C PRO A 159 -25.69 -43.36 -23.60
N VAL A 160 -24.48 -43.16 -24.15
CA VAL A 160 -23.67 -44.25 -24.73
C VAL A 160 -23.29 -45.30 -23.67
N GLN A 161 -22.94 -44.87 -22.46
CA GLN A 161 -22.68 -45.78 -21.34
C GLN A 161 -23.94 -46.56 -20.97
N VAL A 162 -25.11 -45.90 -20.91
CA VAL A 162 -26.39 -46.58 -20.64
C VAL A 162 -26.73 -47.61 -21.71
N ILE A 163 -26.51 -47.29 -23.00
CA ILE A 163 -26.71 -48.24 -24.10
C ILE A 163 -25.81 -49.46 -23.93
N THR A 164 -24.53 -49.25 -23.62
CA THR A 164 -23.56 -50.35 -23.37
C THR A 164 -23.98 -51.22 -22.19
N ILE A 165 -24.46 -50.62 -21.09
CA ILE A 165 -24.98 -51.34 -19.92
C ILE A 165 -26.22 -52.17 -20.30
N LYS A 166 -27.17 -51.58 -21.02
CA LYS A 166 -28.38 -52.28 -21.49
C LYS A 166 -28.04 -53.42 -22.45
N LEU A 167 -27.07 -53.23 -23.35
CA LEU A 167 -26.63 -54.29 -24.25
C LEU A 167 -26.05 -55.47 -23.46
N LYS A 168 -25.21 -55.20 -22.45
CA LYS A 168 -24.66 -56.24 -21.57
C LYS A 168 -25.77 -56.96 -20.80
N ASP A 169 -26.77 -56.24 -20.30
CA ASP A 169 -27.94 -56.82 -19.61
C ASP A 169 -28.78 -57.71 -20.54
N VAL A 170 -29.02 -57.29 -21.79
CA VAL A 170 -29.72 -58.11 -22.80
C VAL A 170 -28.93 -59.39 -23.12
N LEU A 171 -27.61 -59.29 -23.29
CA LEU A 171 -26.77 -60.47 -23.52
C LEU A 171 -26.82 -61.44 -22.33
N ALA A 172 -26.74 -60.94 -21.10
CA ALA A 172 -26.84 -61.76 -19.89
C ALA A 172 -28.21 -62.45 -19.78
N LYS A 173 -29.30 -61.73 -20.07
CA LYS A 173 -30.66 -62.30 -20.11
C LYS A 173 -30.81 -63.35 -21.22
N SER A 174 -30.23 -63.12 -22.39
CA SER A 174 -30.25 -64.08 -23.49
C SER A 174 -29.56 -65.39 -23.11
N VAL A 175 -28.38 -65.31 -22.49
CA VAL A 175 -27.69 -66.49 -21.94
C VAL A 175 -28.56 -67.18 -20.89
N GLY A 176 -29.17 -66.42 -19.97
CA GLY A 176 -30.10 -66.97 -18.97
C GLY A 176 -31.27 -67.73 -19.58
N VAL A 177 -31.95 -67.16 -20.58
CA VAL A 177 -33.07 -67.81 -21.29
C VAL A 177 -32.60 -69.09 -21.99
N LEU A 178 -31.45 -69.05 -22.68
CA LEU A 178 -30.90 -70.22 -23.35
C LEU A 178 -30.59 -71.33 -22.34
N THR A 179 -29.90 -71.01 -21.24
CA THR A 179 -29.58 -71.96 -20.18
C THR A 179 -30.84 -72.57 -19.56
N THR A 180 -31.85 -71.75 -19.22
CA THR A 180 -33.13 -72.25 -18.70
C THR A 180 -33.83 -73.15 -19.71
N SER A 181 -33.85 -72.78 -21.00
CA SER A 181 -34.46 -73.61 -22.05
C SER A 181 -33.77 -74.97 -22.18
N LEU A 182 -32.43 -75.02 -22.14
CA LEU A 182 -31.65 -76.25 -22.19
C LEU A 182 -31.95 -77.14 -20.98
N TYR A 183 -31.95 -76.58 -19.77
CA TYR A 183 -32.30 -77.34 -18.57
C TYR A 183 -33.75 -77.83 -18.60
N THR A 184 -34.68 -77.04 -19.13
CA THR A 184 -36.09 -77.46 -19.25
C THR A 184 -36.22 -78.67 -20.19
N VAL A 185 -35.56 -78.66 -21.35
CA VAL A 185 -35.53 -79.82 -22.26
C VAL A 185 -34.92 -81.03 -21.58
N MET A 186 -33.82 -80.85 -20.86
CA MET A 186 -33.19 -81.92 -20.08
C MET A 186 -34.13 -82.48 -19.01
N THR A 187 -34.85 -81.62 -18.29
CA THR A 187 -35.87 -82.02 -17.31
C THR A 187 -36.97 -82.85 -17.97
N TYR A 188 -37.54 -82.39 -19.10
CA TYR A 188 -38.56 -83.15 -19.83
C TYR A 188 -38.06 -84.53 -20.25
N TYR A 189 -36.83 -84.63 -20.76
CA TYR A 189 -36.23 -85.91 -21.15
C TYR A 189 -36.10 -86.86 -19.95
N LEU A 190 -35.58 -86.38 -18.81
CA LEU A 190 -35.49 -87.19 -17.60
C LEU A 190 -36.87 -87.59 -17.08
N SER A 191 -37.83 -86.68 -17.04
CA SER A 191 -39.21 -86.96 -16.61
C SER A 191 -39.87 -88.03 -17.47
N LEU A 192 -39.71 -87.96 -18.80
CA LEU A 192 -40.26 -88.96 -19.72
C LEU A 192 -39.59 -90.33 -19.53
N LYS A 193 -38.26 -90.35 -19.35
CA LYS A 193 -37.53 -91.59 -19.02
C LYS A 193 -38.02 -92.20 -17.71
N SER A 194 -38.18 -91.39 -16.65
CA SER A 194 -38.69 -91.84 -15.35
C SER A 194 -40.14 -92.32 -15.43
N PHE A 195 -41.00 -91.64 -16.20
CA PHE A 195 -42.39 -92.05 -16.42
C PHE A 195 -42.45 -93.40 -17.14
N LEU A 196 -41.73 -93.58 -18.25
CA LEU A 196 -41.68 -94.85 -18.98
C LEU A 196 -41.10 -95.97 -18.11
N GLY A 197 -40.07 -95.68 -17.31
CA GLY A 197 -39.51 -96.64 -16.36
C GLY A 197 -40.54 -97.10 -15.33
N ALA A 198 -41.22 -96.17 -14.66
CA ALA A 198 -42.26 -96.48 -13.68
C ALA A 198 -43.45 -97.22 -14.32
N PHE A 199 -43.86 -96.83 -15.52
CA PHE A 199 -44.94 -97.50 -16.25
C PHE A 199 -44.58 -98.97 -16.58
N LEU A 200 -43.37 -99.22 -17.07
CA LEU A 200 -42.89 -100.57 -17.34
C LEU A 200 -42.78 -101.42 -16.06
N GLU A 201 -42.32 -100.82 -14.95
CA GLU A 201 -42.24 -101.50 -13.65
C GLU A 201 -43.62 -101.89 -13.11
N ILE A 202 -44.62 -101.02 -13.24
CA ILE A 202 -46.00 -101.33 -12.89
C ILE A 202 -46.55 -102.47 -13.77
N LEU A 203 -46.26 -102.47 -15.08
CA LEU A 203 -46.68 -103.53 -15.99
C LEU A 203 -46.05 -104.88 -15.65
N THR A 204 -44.74 -104.92 -15.38
CA THR A 204 -44.06 -106.17 -15.00
C THR A 204 -44.57 -106.69 -13.66
N LEU A 205 -44.80 -105.81 -12.67
CA LEU A 205 -45.36 -106.18 -11.38
C LEU A 205 -46.79 -106.72 -11.51
N ALA A 206 -47.63 -106.10 -12.35
CA ALA A 206 -48.97 -106.61 -12.66
C ALA A 206 -48.94 -107.98 -13.35
N LEU A 207 -48.05 -108.20 -14.31
CA LEU A 207 -47.87 -109.50 -14.98
C LEU A 207 -47.42 -110.59 -14.01
N VAL A 208 -46.48 -110.29 -13.10
CA VAL A 208 -46.03 -111.23 -12.07
C VAL A 208 -47.15 -111.60 -11.11
N LEU A 209 -47.97 -110.62 -10.67
CA LEU A 209 -49.14 -110.90 -9.83
C LEU A 209 -50.19 -111.76 -10.54
N LEU A 210 -50.43 -111.54 -11.83
CA LEU A 210 -51.38 -112.31 -12.63
C LEU A 210 -50.90 -113.76 -12.88
N ALA A 211 -49.59 -113.96 -13.04
CA ALA A 211 -49.01 -115.29 -13.23
C ALA A 211 -48.86 -116.09 -11.91
N ALA A 212 -48.92 -115.41 -10.76
CA ALA A 212 -48.85 -116.02 -9.43
C ALA A 212 -50.23 -116.34 -8.82
N ALA A 213 -51.34 -115.92 -9.47
CA ALA A 213 -52.73 -116.22 -9.12
C ALA A 213 -53.24 -117.45 -9.89
#